data_AF-A0A251XXU3-F1
#
_entry.id   AF-A0A251XXU3-F1
#
_cell.length_a   1.000
_cell.length_b   1.000
_cell.length_c   1.000
_cell.angle_alpha   90.00
_cell.angle_beta   90.00
_cell.angle_gamma   90.00
#
_symmetry.space_group_name_H-M   'P 1'
#
loop_
_entity.id
_entity.type
_entity.pdbx_description
1 polymer ?
#
loop_
_entity_poly.entity_id
_entity_poly.type
_entity_poly.pdbx_seq_one_letter_code
_entity_poly.pdbx_strand_id
1 'polypeptide(L)'
;MSKSTERRGISRVNVLLVSVFGVGALVALVAGNPGSAFVLAFMGAIGFGGALQASRPGASDVTRINGLEYRDERDGLLAQQGFAVVGVAALVISVVAFVVTTLQGEIHWFIWGQMLALASVWAVANAVVVRRS
;
A
#
# COMPACT_ATOMS: atom_id res chain seq x y z
N MET A 1 -18.99 -18.02 -25.39
CA MET A 1 -18.16 -17.78 -24.19
C MET A 1 -16.70 -17.80 -24.59
N SER A 2 -16.09 -16.63 -24.77
CA SER A 2 -14.63 -16.48 -24.75
C SER A 2 -14.37 -15.37 -23.74
N LYS A 3 -14.12 -15.74 -22.48
CA LYS A 3 -13.54 -14.78 -21.53
C LYS A 3 -12.11 -14.60 -22.00
N SER A 4 -11.89 -13.63 -22.89
CA SER A 4 -10.53 -13.17 -23.14
C SER A 4 -10.01 -12.71 -21.78
N THR A 5 -9.16 -13.51 -21.15
CA THR A 5 -8.35 -13.11 -20.02
C THR A 5 -7.45 -12.01 -20.54
N GLU A 6 -7.98 -10.78 -20.55
CA GLU A 6 -7.22 -9.59 -20.89
C GLU A 6 -6.03 -9.60 -19.93
N ARG A 7 -4.83 -9.83 -20.46
CA ARG A 7 -3.58 -9.72 -19.71
C ARG A 7 -3.37 -8.25 -19.40
N ARG A 8 -4.16 -7.71 -18.47
CA ARG A 8 -3.90 -6.40 -17.89
C ARG A 8 -2.61 -6.55 -17.10
N GLY A 9 -1.58 -5.84 -17.55
CA GLY A 9 -0.36 -5.65 -16.76
C GLY A 9 -0.69 -4.94 -15.43
N ILE A 10 0.35 -4.59 -14.68
CA ILE A 10 0.19 -3.89 -13.40
C ILE A 10 -0.72 -2.66 -13.53
N SER A 11 -1.65 -2.50 -12.58
CA SER A 11 -2.58 -1.37 -12.56
C SER A 11 -1.87 -0.02 -12.60
N ARG A 12 -2.51 0.98 -13.21
CA ARG A 12 -1.97 2.35 -13.30
C ARG A 12 -1.67 2.95 -11.92
N VAL A 13 -2.44 2.58 -10.91
CA VAL A 13 -2.24 3.00 -9.51
C VAL A 13 -0.92 2.47 -8.97
N ASN A 14 -0.63 1.18 -9.17
CA ASN A 14 0.64 0.59 -8.74
C ASN A 14 1.83 1.17 -9.52
N VAL A 15 1.70 1.41 -10.83
CA VAL A 15 2.75 2.08 -11.61
C VAL A 15 3.03 3.47 -11.04
N LEU A 16 1.99 4.25 -10.73
CA LEU A 16 2.12 5.56 -10.11
C LEU A 16 2.80 5.47 -8.74
N LEU A 17 2.35 4.59 -7.86
CA LEU A 17 2.92 4.42 -6.51
C LEU A 17 4.40 4.04 -6.56
N VAL A 18 4.76 3.04 -7.37
CA VAL A 18 6.16 2.62 -7.54
C VAL A 18 7.00 3.76 -8.13
N SER A 19 6.46 4.53 -9.07
CA SER A 19 7.15 5.69 -9.64
C SER A 19 7.38 6.79 -8.60
N VAL A 20 6.39 7.07 -7.73
CA VAL A 20 6.53 8.04 -6.64
C VAL A 20 7.64 7.62 -5.67
N PHE A 21 7.68 6.35 -5.28
CA PHE A 21 8.78 5.83 -4.43
C PHE A 21 10.13 5.93 -5.13
N GLY A 22 10.21 5.59 -6.43
CA GLY A 22 11.44 5.69 -7.21
C GLY A 22 11.94 7.12 -7.36
N VAL A 23 11.07 8.06 -7.70
CA VAL A 23 11.39 9.49 -7.80
C VAL A 23 11.79 10.05 -6.44
N GLY A 24 11.04 9.73 -5.38
CA GLY A 24 11.38 10.14 -4.02
C GLY A 24 12.75 9.63 -3.56
N ALA A 25 13.10 8.38 -3.90
CA ALA A 25 14.41 7.82 -3.62
C ALA A 25 15.53 8.58 -4.35
N LEU A 26 15.33 8.91 -5.63
CA LEU A 26 16.29 9.71 -6.40
C LEU A 26 16.47 11.12 -5.82
N VAL A 27 15.37 11.78 -5.46
CA VAL A 27 15.42 13.11 -4.82
C VAL A 27 16.18 13.06 -3.49
N ALA A 28 15.89 12.08 -2.64
CA ALA A 28 16.59 11.89 -1.37
C ALA A 28 18.09 11.64 -1.56
N LEU A 29 18.46 10.86 -2.59
CA LEU A 29 19.86 10.57 -2.91
C LEU A 29 20.60 11.83 -3.37
N VAL A 30 20.01 12.61 -4.28
CA VAL A 30 20.57 13.89 -4.76
C VAL A 30 20.69 14.91 -3.63
N ALA A 31 19.77 14.89 -2.66
CA ALA A 31 19.82 15.73 -1.47
C ALA A 31 20.83 15.27 -0.40
N GLY A 32 21.64 14.23 -0.67
CA GLY A 32 22.65 13.74 0.26
C GLY A 32 22.11 12.89 1.41
N ASN A 33 20.89 12.35 1.29
CA ASN A 33 20.23 11.52 2.30
C ASN A 33 20.15 10.05 1.84
N PRO A 34 21.28 9.31 1.78
CA PRO A 34 21.31 7.95 1.22
C PRO A 34 20.47 6.95 2.02
N GLY A 35 20.32 7.15 3.33
CA GLY A 35 19.47 6.31 4.17
C GLY A 35 18.00 6.38 3.75
N SER A 36 17.46 7.59 3.60
CA SER A 36 16.08 7.80 3.12
C SER A 36 15.90 7.34 1.67
N ALA A 37 16.91 7.51 0.82
CA ALA A 37 16.88 7.00 -0.55
C ALA A 37 16.77 5.47 -0.60
N PHE A 38 17.61 4.76 0.17
CA PHE A 38 17.57 3.30 0.27
C PHE A 38 16.20 2.82 0.76
N VAL A 39 15.68 3.47 1.79
CA VAL A 39 14.36 3.19 2.37
C VAL A 39 13.25 3.30 1.33
N LEU A 40 13.19 4.41 0.59
CA LEU A 40 12.14 4.66 -0.40
C LEU A 40 12.25 3.67 -1.55
N ALA A 41 13.47 3.39 -2.01
CA ALA A 41 13.73 2.39 -3.04
C ALA A 41 13.32 0.97 -2.58
N PHE A 42 13.64 0.60 -1.34
CA PHE A 42 13.28 -0.69 -0.78
C PHE A 42 11.76 -0.87 -0.63
N MET A 43 11.06 0.16 -0.14
CA MET A 43 9.59 0.16 -0.08
C MET A 43 8.95 0.09 -1.47
N GLY A 44 9.49 0.84 -2.44
CA GLY A 44 9.08 0.76 -3.84
C GLY A 44 9.27 -0.64 -4.42
N ALA A 45 10.37 -1.32 -4.11
CA ALA A 45 10.64 -2.68 -4.55
C ALA A 45 9.66 -3.71 -3.95
N ILE A 46 9.33 -3.59 -2.65
CA ILE A 46 8.31 -4.42 -2.01
C ILE A 46 6.94 -4.19 -2.68
N GLY A 47 6.54 -2.93 -2.86
CA GLY A 47 5.28 -2.57 -3.52
C GLY A 47 5.20 -3.11 -4.95
N PHE A 48 6.28 -2.98 -5.72
CA PHE A 48 6.38 -3.51 -7.07
C PHE A 48 6.28 -5.03 -7.11
N GLY A 49 6.98 -5.73 -6.21
CA GLY A 49 6.89 -7.18 -6.07
C GLY A 49 5.47 -7.65 -5.71
N GLY A 50 4.81 -6.94 -4.79
CA GLY A 50 3.40 -7.18 -4.44
C GLY A 50 2.46 -7.00 -5.63
N ALA A 51 2.64 -5.92 -6.39
CA ALA A 51 1.86 -5.64 -7.60
C ALA A 51 2.07 -6.72 -8.68
N LEU A 52 3.30 -7.17 -8.89
CA LEU A 52 3.60 -8.29 -9.79
C LEU A 52 2.91 -9.56 -9.35
N GLN A 53 2.94 -9.89 -8.06
CA GLN A 53 2.28 -11.07 -7.52
C GLN A 53 0.75 -10.98 -7.71
N ALA A 54 0.15 -9.82 -7.45
CA ALA A 54 -1.28 -9.57 -7.59
C ALA A 54 -1.76 -9.58 -9.05
N SER A 55 -0.91 -9.16 -9.99
CA SER A 55 -1.21 -9.17 -11.43
C SER A 55 -1.28 -10.57 -12.05
N ARG A 56 -0.82 -11.62 -11.34
CA ARG A 56 -0.81 -13.00 -11.86
C ARG A 56 -2.24 -13.52 -12.12
N PRO A 57 -2.45 -14.39 -13.14
CA PRO A 57 -3.77 -14.97 -13.41
C PRO A 57 -4.35 -15.77 -12.24
N GLY A 58 -3.51 -16.46 -11.47
CA GLY A 58 -3.91 -17.28 -10.32
C GLY A 58 -3.90 -16.56 -8.97
N ALA A 59 -3.78 -15.22 -8.95
CA ALA A 59 -3.79 -14.48 -7.69
C ALA A 59 -5.18 -14.56 -7.02
N SER A 60 -5.20 -14.89 -5.72
CA SER A 60 -6.43 -14.91 -4.92
C SER A 60 -7.07 -13.52 -4.86
N ASP A 61 -8.38 -13.45 -4.62
CA ASP A 61 -9.11 -12.18 -4.51
C ASP A 61 -8.49 -11.27 -3.44
N VAL A 62 -8.07 -11.83 -2.29
CA VAL A 62 -7.36 -11.09 -1.23
C VAL A 62 -6.04 -10.52 -1.74
N THR A 63 -5.26 -11.30 -2.48
CA THR A 63 -3.98 -10.85 -3.06
C THR A 63 -4.21 -9.74 -4.08
N ARG A 64 -5.25 -9.84 -4.90
CA ARG A 64 -5.59 -8.80 -5.88
C ARG A 64 -6.05 -7.50 -5.22
N ILE A 65 -6.94 -7.59 -4.24
CA ILE A 65 -7.47 -6.43 -3.51
C ILE A 65 -6.35 -5.72 -2.73
N ASN A 66 -5.52 -6.47 -2.00
CA ASN A 66 -4.33 -5.92 -1.32
C ASN A 66 -3.32 -5.34 -2.30
N GLY A 67 -3.24 -5.91 -3.50
CA GLY A 67 -2.36 -5.44 -4.57
C GLY A 67 -2.98 -4.33 -5.43
N LEU A 68 -4.12 -3.74 -5.08
CA LEU A 68 -4.80 -2.69 -5.89
C LEU A 68 -5.02 -3.09 -7.36
N GLU A 69 -5.30 -4.37 -7.59
CA GLU A 69 -5.45 -4.97 -8.92
C GLU A 69 -6.88 -5.48 -9.11
N TYR A 70 -7.84 -4.55 -9.12
CA TYR A 70 -9.27 -4.84 -9.23
C TYR A 70 -9.62 -5.31 -10.65
N ARG A 71 -10.21 -6.51 -10.76
CA ARG A 71 -10.65 -7.04 -12.06
C ARG A 71 -12.13 -6.85 -12.32
N ASP A 72 -12.93 -6.94 -11.26
CA ASP A 72 -14.38 -6.84 -11.31
C ASP A 72 -14.90 -5.76 -10.34
N GLU A 73 -16.13 -5.29 -10.54
CA GLU A 73 -16.75 -4.26 -9.68
C GLU A 73 -16.88 -4.70 -8.22
N ARG A 74 -17.05 -6.00 -7.98
CA ARG A 74 -17.08 -6.59 -6.63
C ARG A 74 -15.76 -6.35 -5.89
N ASP A 75 -14.62 -6.48 -6.56
CA ASP A 75 -13.30 -6.25 -5.96
C ASP A 75 -13.19 -4.78 -5.49
N GLY A 76 -13.73 -3.84 -6.28
CA GLY A 76 -13.77 -2.42 -5.94
C GLY A 76 -14.63 -2.11 -4.71
N LEU A 77 -15.80 -2.74 -4.57
CA LEU A 77 -16.67 -2.57 -3.41
C LEU A 77 -16.05 -3.14 -2.13
N LEU A 78 -15.46 -4.34 -2.21
CA LEU A 78 -14.77 -4.96 -1.08
C LEU A 78 -13.53 -4.14 -0.66
N ALA A 79 -12.83 -3.58 -1.64
CA ALA A 79 -11.70 -2.69 -1.38
C ALA A 79 -12.10 -1.38 -0.70
N GLN A 80 -13.23 -0.76 -1.08
CA GLN A 80 -13.71 0.45 -0.41
C GLN A 80 -13.99 0.21 1.08
N GLN A 81 -14.59 -0.92 1.43
CA GLN A 81 -14.83 -1.29 2.83
C GLN A 81 -13.52 -1.48 3.59
N GLY A 82 -12.54 -2.16 2.98
CA GLY A 82 -11.21 -2.30 3.54
C GLY A 82 -10.49 -0.95 3.72
N PHE A 83 -10.53 -0.09 2.71
CA PHE A 83 -9.96 1.26 2.76
C PHE A 83 -10.58 2.13 3.85
N ALA A 84 -11.89 2.02 4.09
CA ALA A 84 -12.53 2.74 5.17
C ALA A 84 -11.93 2.37 6.54
N VAL A 85 -11.70 1.07 6.78
CA VAL A 85 -11.05 0.59 8.02
C VAL A 85 -9.62 1.12 8.15
N VAL A 86 -8.87 1.13 7.05
CA VAL A 86 -7.50 1.69 7.02
C VAL A 86 -7.51 3.18 7.26
N GLY A 87 -8.44 3.92 6.68
CA GLY A 87 -8.59 5.36 6.88
C GLY A 87 -8.86 5.70 8.35
N VAL A 88 -9.72 4.94 9.02
CA VAL A 88 -9.95 5.08 10.46
C VAL A 88 -8.68 4.79 11.25
N ALA A 89 -7.98 3.70 10.95
CA ALA A 89 -6.71 3.39 11.60
C ALA A 89 -5.65 4.48 11.35
N ALA A 90 -5.62 5.06 10.14
CA ALA A 90 -4.70 6.13 9.76
C ALA A 90 -4.96 7.38 10.58
N LEU A 91 -6.23 7.73 10.78
CA LEU A 91 -6.63 8.85 11.60
C LEU A 91 -6.22 8.65 13.07
N VAL A 92 -6.51 7.47 13.64
CA VAL A 92 -6.11 7.13 15.02
C VAL A 92 -4.60 7.23 15.19
N ILE A 93 -3.82 6.59 14.31
CA ILE A 93 -2.37 6.59 14.45
C ILE A 93 -1.78 7.99 14.21
N SER A 94 -2.34 8.79 13.30
CA SER A 94 -1.90 10.17 13.06
C SER A 94 -2.15 11.06 14.28
N VAL A 95 -3.29 10.88 14.98
CA VAL A 95 -3.56 11.59 16.24
C VAL A 95 -2.52 11.21 17.30
N VAL A 96 -2.19 9.92 17.43
CA VAL A 96 -1.13 9.48 18.35
C VAL A 96 0.22 10.09 17.94
N ALA A 97 0.57 10.09 16.66
CA ALA A 97 1.79 10.70 16.14
C ALA A 97 1.89 12.17 16.52
N PHE A 98 0.80 12.92 16.34
CA PHE A 98 0.70 14.34 16.65
C PHE A 98 0.91 14.61 18.14
N VAL A 99 0.28 13.82 19.02
CA VAL A 99 0.48 13.97 20.47
C VAL A 99 1.93 13.68 20.85
N VAL A 100 2.51 12.58 20.35
CA VAL A 100 3.87 12.19 20.71
C VAL A 100 4.90 13.18 20.15
N THR A 101 4.77 13.63 18.90
CA THR A 101 5.67 14.64 18.27
C THR A 101 5.65 15.95 19.06
N THR A 102 4.45 16.42 19.40
CA THR A 102 4.25 17.67 20.15
C THR A 102 4.94 17.60 21.51
N LEU A 103 4.96 16.42 22.14
CA LEU A 103 5.58 16.21 23.45
C LEU A 103 7.09 15.94 23.38
N GLN A 104 7.63 15.45 22.26
CA GLN A 104 9.00 14.92 22.16
C GLN A 104 9.94 15.66 21.18
N GLY A 105 9.41 16.52 20.31
CA GLY A 105 10.22 17.42 19.48
C GLY A 105 10.85 16.83 18.22
N GLU A 106 10.99 15.51 18.07
CA GLU A 106 11.44 14.87 16.82
C GLU A 106 10.86 13.48 16.63
N ILE A 107 10.38 13.15 15.41
CA ILE A 107 9.82 11.83 15.10
C ILE A 107 10.14 11.39 13.67
N HIS A 108 11.00 10.38 13.57
CA HIS A 108 11.19 9.61 12.34
C HIS A 108 10.74 8.15 12.49
N TRP A 109 10.97 7.51 13.65
CA TRP A 109 10.62 6.08 13.86
C TRP A 109 9.12 5.81 14.02
N PHE A 110 8.35 6.76 14.56
CA PHE A 110 6.91 6.57 14.71
C PHE A 110 6.19 6.55 13.35
N ILE A 111 6.61 7.38 12.39
CA ILE A 111 6.01 7.43 11.04
C ILE A 111 6.19 6.07 10.34
N TRP A 112 7.34 5.43 10.57
CA TRP A 112 7.58 4.06 10.13
C TRP A 112 6.64 3.05 10.78
N GLY A 113 6.53 3.08 12.11
CA GLY A 113 5.59 2.22 12.83
C GLY A 113 4.15 2.43 12.37
N GLN A 114 3.76 3.68 12.11
CA GLN A 114 2.47 4.05 11.57
C GLN A 114 2.22 3.43 10.20
N MET A 115 3.17 3.55 9.27
CA MET A 115 3.02 2.98 7.94
C MET A 115 2.86 1.45 7.99
N LEU A 116 3.65 0.77 8.81
CA LEU A 116 3.57 -0.69 8.98
C LEU A 116 2.26 -1.13 9.64
N ALA A 117 1.80 -0.41 10.66
CA ALA A 117 0.53 -0.67 11.31
C ALA A 117 -0.64 -0.50 10.33
N LEU A 118 -0.61 0.54 9.50
CA LEU A 118 -1.64 0.77 8.48
C LEU A 118 -1.64 -0.28 7.39
N ALA A 119 -0.48 -0.67 6.89
CA ALA A 119 -0.36 -1.77 5.94
C ALA A 119 -0.91 -3.09 6.52
N SER A 120 -0.64 -3.36 7.80
CA SER A 120 -1.13 -4.57 8.48
C SER A 120 -2.64 -4.54 8.67
N VAL A 121 -3.19 -3.43 9.16
CA VAL A 121 -4.65 -3.25 9.31
C VAL A 121 -5.35 -3.39 7.97
N TRP A 122 -4.78 -2.83 6.91
CA TRP A 122 -5.31 -2.96 5.55
C TRP A 122 -5.39 -4.40 5.08
N ALA A 123 -4.27 -5.13 5.17
CA ALA A 123 -4.21 -6.52 4.74
C ALA A 123 -5.21 -7.39 5.52
N VAL A 124 -5.33 -7.17 6.84
CA VAL A 124 -6.29 -7.89 7.69
C VAL A 124 -7.73 -7.52 7.35
N ALA A 125 -8.04 -6.23 7.20
CA ALA A 125 -9.39 -5.77 6.89
C ALA A 125 -9.90 -6.38 5.58
N ASN A 126 -9.08 -6.34 4.52
CA ASN A 126 -9.42 -6.96 3.24
C ASN A 126 -9.61 -8.48 3.37
N ALA A 127 -8.71 -9.16 4.08
CA ALA A 127 -8.83 -10.60 4.28
C ALA A 127 -10.13 -10.98 5.02
N VAL A 128 -10.54 -10.21 6.04
CA VAL A 128 -11.79 -10.43 6.77
C VAL A 128 -13.00 -10.15 5.90
N VAL A 129 -13.00 -9.04 5.15
CA VAL A 129 -14.11 -8.65 4.26
C VAL A 129 -14.32 -9.71 3.18
N VAL A 130 -13.26 -10.16 2.51
CA VAL A 130 -13.34 -11.20 1.47
C VAL A 130 -13.84 -12.53 2.03
N ARG A 131 -13.42 -12.93 3.24
CA ARG A 131 -13.88 -14.18 3.87
C ARG A 131 -15.36 -14.18 4.24
N ARG A 132 -15.95 -12.99 4.43
CA ARG A 132 -17.35 -12.83 4.85
C ARG A 132 -18.32 -12.63 3.68
N SER A 133 -17.81 -12.44 2.46
CA SER A 133 -18.55 -12.10 1.25
C SER A 133 -18.68 -13.26 0.28
#